data_AF-A0A920Q984-F1
#
_entry.id   AF-A0A920Q984-F1
#
_cell.length_a   1.000
_cell.length_b   1.000
_cell.length_c   1.000
_cell.angle_alpha   90.00
_cell.angle_beta   90.00
_cell.angle_gamma   90.00
#
_symmetry.space_group_name_H-M   'P 1'
#
loop_
_entity.id
_entity.type
_entity.pdbx_description
1 polymer ?
#
loop_
_entity_poly.entity_id
_entity_poly.type
_entity_poly.pdbx_seq_one_letter_code
_entity_poly.pdbx_strand_id
1 'polypeptide(L)'
;MHIYTGESTVLTCDALVLVTARIPNASLDSELEKVRNSWDEAGIKSVTRIGDANAPSTIAAAVYSGHRYARELDEELDPDIVPFNRELTQIAPEPDWKTFWE
;
A
#
# COMPACT_ATOMS: atom_id res chain seq x y z
N MET A 1 20.44 7.79 -22.30
CA MET A 1 20.90 8.87 -21.41
C MET A 1 21.91 8.27 -20.47
N HIS A 2 23.12 8.81 -20.44
CA HIS A 2 24.12 8.40 -19.48
C HIS A 2 23.75 8.97 -18.10
N ILE A 3 23.49 8.09 -17.12
CA ILE A 3 22.89 8.45 -15.83
C ILE A 3 23.74 9.47 -15.04
N TYR A 4 25.06 9.44 -15.22
CA TYR A 4 25.98 10.30 -14.45
C TYR A 4 26.35 11.62 -15.14
N THR A 5 26.32 11.69 -16.47
CA THR A 5 26.75 12.89 -17.24
C THR A 5 25.59 13.61 -17.91
N GLY A 6 24.40 13.00 -17.95
CA GLY A 6 23.23 13.55 -18.65
C GLY A 6 23.31 13.50 -20.17
N GLU A 7 24.43 13.05 -20.75
CA GLU A 7 24.59 12.94 -22.19
C GLU A 7 23.56 11.97 -22.79
N SER A 8 22.97 12.36 -23.92
CA SER A 8 21.96 11.56 -24.61
C SER A 8 22.52 11.03 -25.93
N THR A 9 22.11 9.83 -26.29
CA THR A 9 22.49 9.17 -27.53
C THR A 9 21.26 8.52 -28.11
N VAL A 10 21.10 8.65 -29.42
CA VAL A 10 20.00 8.01 -30.16
C VAL A 10 20.44 6.59 -30.53
N LEU A 11 19.59 5.61 -30.24
CA LEU A 11 19.81 4.21 -30.61
C LEU A 11 18.74 3.79 -31.61
N THR A 12 19.15 3.25 -32.76
CA THR A 12 18.23 2.67 -33.74
C THR A 12 17.77 1.30 -33.25
N CYS A 13 16.48 1.01 -33.37
CA CYS A 13 15.90 -0.29 -33.04
C CYS A 13 14.74 -0.62 -33.98
N ASP A 14 14.50 -1.91 -34.22
CA ASP A 14 13.36 -2.37 -35.02
C ASP A 14 12.04 -2.32 -34.21
N ALA A 15 12.14 -2.46 -32.88
CA ALA A 15 11.02 -2.41 -31.95
C ALA A 15 11.45 -1.97 -30.55
N LEU A 16 10.51 -1.40 -29.79
CA LEU A 16 10.69 -0.95 -28.40
C LEU A 16 9.64 -1.63 -27.51
N VAL A 17 10.09 -2.35 -26.48
CA VAL A 17 9.22 -2.95 -25.46
C VAL A 17 9.34 -2.11 -24.18
N LEU A 18 8.24 -1.46 -23.80
CA LEU A 18 8.20 -0.61 -22.61
C LEU A 18 7.86 -1.43 -21.36
N VAL A 19 8.83 -1.56 -20.45
CA VAL A 19 8.64 -2.13 -19.12
C VAL A 19 8.81 -1.01 -18.09
N THR A 20 7.76 -0.18 -17.95
CA THR A 20 7.78 1.01 -17.11
C THR A 20 7.16 0.71 -15.74
N ALA A 21 5.90 1.07 -15.54
CA ALA A 21 5.12 0.86 -14.33
C ALA A 21 3.74 0.32 -14.67
N ARG A 22 3.06 -0.22 -13.67
CA ARG A 22 1.66 -0.67 -13.77
C ARG A 22 0.74 0.40 -13.17
N ILE A 23 -0.45 0.55 -13.75
CA ILE A 23 -1.53 1.40 -13.23
C ILE A 23 -2.61 0.47 -12.66
N PRO A 24 -3.20 0.77 -11.48
CA PRO A 24 -4.30 -0.03 -10.96
C PRO A 24 -5.50 -0.04 -11.91
N ASN A 25 -6.10 -1.22 -12.12
CA ASN A 25 -7.41 -1.31 -12.78
C ASN A 25 -8.51 -1.15 -11.73
N ALA A 26 -9.00 0.09 -11.56
CA ALA A 26 -9.99 0.46 -10.55
C ALA A 26 -11.30 1.01 -11.17
N SER A 27 -11.56 0.68 -12.44
CA SER A 27 -12.74 1.20 -13.17
C SER A 27 -14.06 0.77 -12.51
N LEU A 28 -14.23 -0.52 -12.22
CA LEU A 28 -15.43 -1.04 -11.55
C LEU A 28 -15.68 -0.40 -10.18
N ASP A 29 -14.64 -0.28 -9.35
CA ASP A 29 -14.70 0.40 -8.05
C ASP A 29 -15.15 1.85 -8.19
N SER A 30 -14.55 2.57 -9.14
CA SER A 30 -14.91 3.97 -9.43
C SER A 30 -16.37 4.11 -9.86
N GLU A 31 -16.89 3.17 -10.65
CA GLU A 31 -18.31 3.18 -11.05
C GLU A 31 -19.25 2.78 -9.89
N LEU A 32 -18.86 1.83 -9.04
CA LEU A 32 -19.63 1.46 -7.85
C LEU A 32 -19.75 2.62 -6.86
N GLU A 33 -18.67 3.38 -6.67
CA GLU A 33 -18.65 4.54 -5.79
C GLU A 33 -19.57 5.67 -6.29
N LYS A 34 -19.71 5.86 -7.61
CA LYS A 34 -20.65 6.84 -8.17
C LYS A 34 -22.11 6.53 -7.82
N VAL A 35 -22.44 5.26 -7.59
CA VAL A 35 -23.80 4.81 -7.23
C VAL A 35 -23.91 4.44 -5.75
N ARG A 36 -22.99 4.90 -4.90
CA ARG A 36 -22.95 4.60 -3.46
C ARG A 36 -24.28 4.79 -2.74
N ASN A 37 -25.04 5.83 -3.10
CA ASN A 37 -26.35 6.12 -2.50
C ASN A 37 -27.41 5.02 -2.73
N SER A 38 -27.20 4.12 -3.71
CA SER A 38 -28.09 2.99 -3.99
C SER A 38 -27.68 1.69 -3.29
N TRP A 39 -26.57 1.67 -2.56
CA TRP A 39 -26.03 0.45 -1.97
C TRP A 39 -26.92 -0.14 -0.89
N ASP A 40 -27.53 0.70 -0.04
CA ASP A 40 -28.43 0.25 1.03
C ASP A 40 -29.66 -0.47 0.46
N GLU A 41 -30.24 0.04 -0.62
CA GLU A 41 -31.37 -0.59 -1.32
C GLU A 41 -30.98 -1.94 -1.94
N ALA A 42 -29.72 -2.07 -2.38
CA ALA A 42 -29.16 -3.31 -2.91
C ALA A 42 -28.64 -4.28 -1.84
N GLY A 43 -28.66 -3.90 -0.55
CA GLY A 43 -28.13 -4.70 0.56
C GLY A 43 -26.59 -4.76 0.63
N ILE A 44 -25.88 -3.82 -0.01
CA ILE A 44 -24.42 -3.74 -0.02
C ILE A 44 -23.96 -2.91 1.19
N LYS A 45 -23.21 -3.53 2.12
CA LYS A 45 -22.70 -2.84 3.32
C LYS A 45 -21.43 -2.02 3.05
N SER A 46 -20.51 -2.57 2.27
CA SER A 46 -19.24 -1.93 1.93
C SER A 46 -18.62 -2.56 0.69
N VAL A 47 -17.74 -1.80 0.03
CA VAL A 47 -16.91 -2.26 -1.10
C VAL A 47 -15.48 -1.83 -0.79
N THR A 48 -14.52 -2.76 -0.94
CA THR A 48 -13.10 -2.53 -0.68
C THR A 48 -12.25 -3.14 -1.79
N ARG A 49 -11.32 -2.37 -2.35
CA ARG A 49 -10.30 -2.89 -3.28
C ARG A 49 -9.17 -3.60 -2.53
N ILE A 50 -8.73 -4.73 -3.08
CA ILE A 50 -7.54 -5.46 -2.62
C ILE A 50 -6.56 -5.68 -3.79
N GLY A 51 -5.33 -6.06 -3.45
CA GLY A 51 -4.29 -6.41 -4.41
C GLY A 51 -3.91 -5.28 -5.36
N ASP A 52 -3.52 -5.66 -6.58
CA ASP A 52 -3.04 -4.71 -7.59
C ASP A 52 -4.10 -3.72 -8.08
N ALA A 53 -5.39 -4.02 -7.89
CA ALA A 53 -6.49 -3.08 -8.15
C ALA A 53 -6.49 -1.93 -7.14
N ASN A 54 -6.01 -2.15 -5.92
CA ASN A 54 -5.77 -1.10 -4.93
C ASN A 54 -4.45 -0.37 -5.22
N ALA A 55 -3.35 -1.13 -5.29
CA ALA A 55 -2.02 -0.62 -5.60
C ALA A 55 -1.13 -1.74 -6.19
N PRO A 56 -0.62 -1.59 -7.43
CA PRO A 56 0.28 -2.56 -8.04
C PRO A 56 1.53 -2.81 -7.18
N SER A 57 1.74 -4.06 -6.79
CA SER A 57 2.79 -4.45 -5.85
C SER A 57 3.33 -5.86 -6.13
N THR A 58 4.03 -6.47 -5.17
CA THR A 58 4.50 -7.85 -5.30
C THR A 58 3.34 -8.84 -5.13
N ILE A 59 3.52 -10.08 -5.61
CA ILE A 59 2.54 -11.14 -5.40
C ILE A 59 2.26 -11.37 -3.90
N ALA A 60 3.31 -11.31 -3.06
CA ALA A 60 3.16 -11.45 -1.61
C ALA A 60 2.27 -10.36 -1.01
N ALA A 61 2.39 -9.10 -1.47
CA ALA A 61 1.54 -8.01 -1.01
C ALA A 61 0.08 -8.17 -1.49
N ALA A 62 -0.13 -8.65 -2.71
CA ALA A 62 -1.48 -8.97 -3.19
C ALA A 62 -2.14 -10.09 -2.36
N VAL A 63 -1.42 -11.18 -2.09
CA VAL A 63 -1.89 -12.28 -1.23
C VAL A 63 -2.18 -11.79 0.19
N TYR A 64 -1.27 -11.01 0.78
CA TYR A 64 -1.46 -10.43 2.10
C TYR A 64 -2.71 -9.56 2.16
N SER A 65 -2.93 -8.69 1.17
CA SER A 65 -4.11 -7.81 1.14
C SER A 65 -5.44 -8.57 1.12
N GLY A 66 -5.51 -9.68 0.37
CA GLY A 66 -6.69 -10.55 0.36
C GLY A 66 -6.86 -11.30 1.68
N HIS A 67 -5.78 -11.82 2.26
CA HIS A 67 -5.82 -12.47 3.57
C HIS A 67 -6.29 -11.51 4.66
N ARG A 68 -5.74 -10.30 4.68
CA ARG A 68 -6.09 -9.24 5.62
C ARG A 68 -7.57 -8.87 5.51
N TYR A 69 -8.06 -8.59 4.30
CA TYR A 69 -9.48 -8.27 4.10
C TYR A 69 -10.40 -9.38 4.62
N ALA A 70 -10.08 -10.64 4.36
CA ALA A 70 -10.88 -11.76 4.85
C ALA A 70 -10.86 -11.92 6.38
N ARG A 71 -9.76 -11.55 7.04
CA ARG A 71 -9.62 -11.60 8.50
C ARG A 71 -10.30 -10.44 9.21
N GLU A 72 -10.32 -9.28 8.57
CA GLU A 72 -10.90 -8.04 9.09
C GLU A 72 -12.38 -7.87 8.69
N LEU A 73 -12.94 -8.79 7.90
CA LEU A 73 -14.34 -8.75 7.52
C LEU A 73 -15.22 -8.95 8.76
N ASP A 74 -16.19 -8.05 8.94
CA ASP A 74 -17.08 -7.95 10.11
C ASP A 74 -16.38 -7.58 11.44
N GLU A 75 -15.09 -7.22 11.41
CA GLU A 75 -14.39 -6.68 12.58
C GLU A 75 -14.56 -5.15 12.69
N GLU A 76 -14.60 -4.64 13.91
CA GLU A 76 -14.57 -3.19 14.19
C GLU A 76 -13.12 -2.74 14.33
N LEU A 77 -12.62 -2.03 13.32
CA LEU A 77 -11.25 -1.53 13.28
C LEU A 77 -11.19 -0.06 13.68
N ASP A 78 -10.37 0.25 14.68
CA ASP A 78 -9.99 1.63 15.01
C ASP A 78 -8.85 2.08 14.06
N PRO A 79 -9.08 3.06 13.17
CA PRO A 79 -8.06 3.51 12.23
C PRO A 79 -6.87 4.22 12.91
N ASP A 80 -7.03 4.69 14.15
CA ASP A 80 -5.99 5.40 14.89
C ASP A 80 -5.08 4.44 15.69
N ILE A 81 -5.42 3.15 15.74
CA ILE A 81 -4.64 2.10 16.43
C ILE A 81 -3.88 1.23 15.42
N VAL A 82 -2.66 0.84 15.78
CA VAL A 82 -1.88 -0.11 14.99
C VAL A 82 -2.48 -1.53 15.13
N PRO A 83 -2.87 -2.22 14.03
CA PRO A 83 -3.62 -3.47 14.09
C PRO A 83 -2.74 -4.71 14.38
N PHE A 84 -1.59 -4.53 15.02
CA PHE A 84 -0.67 -5.60 15.37
C PHE A 84 0.19 -5.22 16.57
N ASN A 85 0.60 -6.24 17.33
CA ASN A 85 1.51 -6.07 18.47
C ASN A 85 2.86 -5.56 17.98
N ARG A 86 3.39 -4.55 18.69
CA ARG A 86 4.69 -3.94 18.39
C ARG A 86 5.66 -4.24 19.51
N GLU A 87 6.85 -4.66 19.15
CA GLU A 87 7.97 -4.75 20.09
C GLU A 87 8.60 -3.36 20.22
N LEU A 88 8.56 -2.80 21.43
CA LEU A 88 9.11 -1.48 21.73
C LEU A 88 10.28 -1.62 22.69
N THR A 89 11.35 -0.86 22.44
CA THR A 89 12.50 -0.81 23.34
C THR A 89 12.08 -0.21 24.68
N GLN A 90 12.55 -0.81 25.76
CA GLN A 90 12.43 -0.21 27.08
C GLN A 90 13.15 1.14 27.11
N ILE A 91 12.50 2.17 27.64
CA ILE A 91 13.14 3.47 27.87
C ILE A 91 14.24 3.23 28.92
N ALA A 92 15.49 3.55 28.55
CA ALA A 92 16.60 3.49 29.48
C ALA A 92 16.36 4.48 30.65
N PRO A 93 16.75 4.12 31.89
CA PRO A 93 16.73 5.09 32.97
C PRO A 93 17.61 6.30 32.62
N GLU A 94 17.25 7.48 33.12
CA GLU A 94 18.06 8.69 32.91
C GLU A 94 19.47 8.44 33.48
N PRO A 95 20.53 8.57 32.65
CA PRO A 95 21.89 8.37 33.13
C PRO A 95 22.26 9.48 34.12
N ASP A 96 23.06 9.13 35.13
CA ASP A 96 23.70 10.14 35.96
C ASP A 96 24.77 10.86 35.14
N TRP A 97 24.40 12.03 34.60
CA TRP A 97 25.26 12.86 33.77
C TRP A 97 26.52 13.36 34.49
N LYS A 98 26.59 13.22 35.82
CA LYS A 98 27.80 13.54 36.59
C LYS A 98 28.86 12.44 36.51
N THR A 99 28.46 11.19 36.30
CA THR A 99 29.37 10.02 36.25
C THR A 99 29.48 9.40 34.85
N PHE A 100 28.72 9.89 33.87
CA PHE A 100 28.66 9.34 32.51
C PHE A 100 29.98 9.41 31.71
N TRP A 101 30.90 10.31 32.07
CA TRP A 101 32.16 10.54 31.34
C TRP A 101 33.41 10.02 32.08
N GLU A 102 33.25 9.32 33.20
CA GLU A 102 34.34 8.63 33.90
C GLU A 102 34.56 7.22 33.33
#